data_AF-A0A820GDM3-F1
#
_entry.id   AF-A0A820GDM3-F1
#
_cell.length_a   1.000
_cell.length_b   1.000
_cell.length_c   1.000
_cell.angle_alpha   90.00
_cell.angle_beta   90.00
_cell.angle_gamma   90.00
#
_symmetry.space_group_name_H-M   'P 1'
#
loop_
_entity.id
_entity.type
_entity.pdbx_description
1 polymer ?
#
loop_
_entity_poly.entity_id
_entity_poly.type
_entity_poly.pdbx_seq_one_letter_code
_entity_poly.pdbx_strand_id
1 'polypeptide(L)'
;MSLTSRLESNFIREYNETFSFTDFISPSNALSSCAHSQQAELFVSRMASFISYSSEFNSLIGYKPEIKLIASRPVSVPFAHEGGAFVPTTNEVWFTANQLPIQNTNVSRVNLETNQIELLSIQPSIITPNGANYFDDSVYICSQGNQTTSGGIYAVNPTTLVSRLVVNSWFGLRLNSPNDVTFTRKIGGGKYMWFTDPQVAYMQDFGSSPQLGSYVYRFDLTTSELRPVITDLVVPNGIAFDLNETTLYVSDTAPSSYGHGTFMVYAYDLNKHGLPINRHVFSVSSAGIPDGIKVDKMGRVWTGEGDGINVRDHHGTLLGVILGRDLCQSGVISNFAIVGNLVIILAQEKVWQLKLTTSVL
;
A
#
# COMPACT_ATOMS: atom_id res chain seq x y z
N MET A 1 -0.58 -42.08 -48.93
CA MET A 1 0.13 -40.87 -48.47
C MET A 1 -0.93 -39.90 -47.96
N SER A 2 -1.02 -39.46 -46.70
CA SER A 2 -0.24 -39.66 -45.47
C SER A 2 -1.17 -39.41 -44.25
N LEU A 3 -1.08 -40.31 -43.26
CA LEU A 3 -1.23 -40.18 -41.78
C LEU A 3 -2.10 -39.03 -41.22
N THR A 4 -3.31 -39.23 -40.69
CA THR A 4 -3.72 -39.76 -39.33
C THR A 4 -3.14 -39.06 -38.09
N SER A 5 -3.99 -38.18 -37.50
CA SER A 5 -4.51 -38.16 -36.12
C SER A 5 -3.61 -38.18 -34.86
N ARG A 6 -4.14 -37.45 -33.85
CA ARG A 6 -3.88 -37.44 -32.39
C ARG A 6 -2.80 -36.48 -31.87
N LEU A 7 -3.23 -35.53 -31.04
CA LEU A 7 -3.08 -35.45 -29.57
C LEU A 7 -3.75 -34.13 -29.13
N GLU A 8 -4.90 -34.16 -28.43
CA GLU A 8 -5.02 -34.13 -26.95
C GLU A 8 -4.55 -32.78 -26.38
N SER A 9 -5.47 -31.88 -26.03
CA SER A 9 -6.03 -31.67 -24.68
C SER A 9 -5.02 -31.14 -23.64
N ASN A 10 -5.44 -30.08 -22.95
CA ASN A 10 -4.94 -29.56 -21.67
C ASN A 10 -3.66 -28.72 -21.66
N PHE A 11 -3.81 -27.39 -21.58
CA PHE A 11 -3.01 -26.55 -20.69
C PHE A 11 -3.85 -25.36 -20.19
N ILE A 12 -4.94 -25.67 -19.47
CA ILE A 12 -5.29 -24.81 -18.33
C ILE A 12 -4.25 -25.19 -17.27
N ARG A 13 -3.26 -24.32 -17.03
CA ARG A 13 -2.40 -24.49 -15.85
C ARG A 13 -3.26 -24.14 -14.63
N GLU A 14 -3.80 -25.17 -13.99
CA GLU A 14 -4.18 -25.07 -12.58
C GLU A 14 -2.90 -24.82 -11.79
N TYR A 15 -2.72 -23.58 -11.33
CA TYR A 15 -1.57 -23.20 -10.50
C TYR A 15 -1.81 -23.68 -9.07
N ASN A 16 -1.43 -24.93 -8.80
CA ASN A 16 -1.35 -25.52 -7.46
C ASN A 16 0.11 -25.57 -6.95
N GLU A 17 0.87 -24.50 -7.16
CA GLU A 17 2.31 -24.48 -6.87
C GLU A 17 2.65 -23.43 -5.81
N THR A 18 3.10 -23.90 -4.64
CA THR A 18 3.99 -23.16 -3.74
C THR A 18 5.33 -22.99 -4.46
N PHE A 19 5.65 -21.78 -4.91
CA PHE A 19 6.89 -21.50 -5.62
C PHE A 19 8.00 -21.08 -4.65
N SER A 20 9.15 -21.75 -4.75
CA SER A 20 10.41 -21.33 -4.10
C SER A 20 11.26 -20.61 -5.15
N PHE A 21 11.19 -19.28 -5.21
CA PHE A 21 12.12 -18.48 -6.03
C PHE A 21 13.30 -18.04 -5.18
N THR A 22 14.51 -18.44 -5.56
CA THR A 22 15.75 -17.90 -5.01
C THR A 22 16.65 -17.46 -6.13
N ASP A 23 16.77 -16.15 -6.32
CA ASP A 23 17.98 -15.56 -6.89
C ASP A 23 18.22 -14.24 -6.15
N PHE A 24 19.26 -14.22 -5.32
CA PHE A 24 19.71 -13.06 -4.56
C PHE A 24 20.90 -12.42 -5.27
N ILE A 25 20.94 -11.09 -5.30
CA ILE A 25 22.20 -10.37 -5.52
C ILE A 25 22.62 -9.82 -4.16
N SER A 26 23.73 -10.32 -3.62
CA SER A 26 24.40 -9.75 -2.44
C SER A 26 25.70 -9.09 -2.90
N PRO A 27 26.02 -7.86 -2.45
CA PRO A 27 27.30 -7.21 -2.74
C PRO A 27 28.52 -8.02 -2.26
N SER A 28 28.35 -8.95 -1.32
CA SER A 28 29.44 -9.70 -0.68
C SER A 28 29.98 -10.89 -1.48
N ASN A 29 29.36 -11.29 -2.58
CA ASN A 29 29.86 -12.41 -3.40
C ASN A 29 31.00 -12.00 -4.36
N ALA A 30 31.44 -10.75 -4.31
CA ALA A 30 32.42 -10.17 -5.24
C ALA A 30 33.90 -10.54 -4.97
N LEU A 31 34.21 -11.49 -4.08
CA LEU A 31 35.59 -11.86 -3.76
C LEU A 31 35.80 -13.38 -3.66
N SER A 32 35.69 -14.09 -4.79
CA SER A 32 36.71 -15.07 -5.17
C SER A 32 36.41 -15.70 -6.54
N SER A 33 37.44 -15.70 -7.39
CA SER A 33 37.59 -16.41 -8.66
C SER A 33 37.04 -15.72 -9.92
N CYS A 34 38.01 -15.45 -10.78
CA CYS A 34 38.01 -15.01 -12.17
C CYS A 34 36.70 -15.24 -12.98
N ALA A 35 36.26 -14.19 -13.69
CA ALA A 35 35.36 -14.21 -14.85
C ALA A 35 33.85 -14.53 -14.63
N HIS A 36 33.24 -14.06 -13.54
CA HIS A 36 31.80 -13.76 -13.57
C HIS A 36 31.64 -12.37 -14.22
N SER A 37 31.20 -12.34 -15.47
CA SER A 37 31.02 -11.09 -16.19
C SER A 37 29.87 -10.28 -15.56
N GLN A 38 30.02 -8.96 -15.50
CA GLN A 38 28.91 -8.05 -15.15
C GLN A 38 27.64 -8.35 -15.96
N GLN A 39 27.77 -8.91 -17.18
CA GLN A 39 26.65 -9.38 -17.99
C GLN A 39 25.89 -10.59 -17.41
N ALA A 40 26.57 -11.53 -16.76
CA ALA A 40 25.90 -12.65 -16.08
C ALA A 40 25.17 -12.17 -14.81
N GLU A 41 25.77 -11.25 -14.05
CA GLU A 41 25.10 -10.59 -12.91
C GLU A 41 23.90 -9.75 -13.37
N LEU A 42 24.03 -9.02 -14.47
CA LEU A 42 22.92 -8.29 -15.13
C LEU A 42 21.85 -9.21 -15.73
N PHE A 43 22.18 -10.46 -16.02
CA PHE A 43 21.23 -11.45 -16.53
C PHE A 43 20.46 -12.11 -15.38
N VAL A 44 21.15 -12.49 -14.30
CA VAL A 44 20.54 -13.00 -13.06
C VAL A 44 19.69 -11.91 -12.38
N SER A 45 20.11 -10.63 -12.41
CA SER A 45 19.32 -9.51 -11.89
C SER A 45 17.98 -9.31 -12.61
N ARG A 46 17.89 -9.74 -13.87
CA ARG A 46 16.65 -9.69 -14.67
C ARG A 46 15.68 -10.81 -14.33
N MET A 47 16.13 -11.86 -13.64
CA MET A 47 15.31 -13.02 -13.25
C MET A 47 14.99 -13.08 -11.75
N ALA A 48 15.70 -12.31 -10.92
CA ALA A 48 15.42 -12.22 -9.50
C ALA A 48 14.05 -11.56 -9.22
N SER A 49 13.29 -12.11 -8.26
CA SER A 49 12.07 -11.49 -7.71
C SER A 49 12.33 -10.61 -6.49
N PHE A 50 13.54 -10.70 -5.94
CA PHE A 50 14.00 -9.91 -4.80
C PHE A 50 15.37 -9.33 -5.12
N ILE A 51 15.51 -8.01 -5.03
CA ILE A 51 16.80 -7.34 -5.13
C ILE A 51 17.23 -6.95 -3.72
N SER A 52 18.44 -7.33 -3.33
CA SER A 52 19.00 -6.98 -2.03
C SER A 52 20.17 -6.03 -2.20
N TYR A 53 20.18 -4.96 -1.41
CA TYR A 53 21.30 -4.03 -1.32
C TYR A 53 21.97 -4.08 0.06
N SER A 54 21.45 -4.90 0.98
CA SER A 54 21.91 -4.95 2.38
C SER A 54 21.80 -6.35 2.99
N SER A 55 22.68 -6.66 3.94
CA SER A 55 22.55 -7.86 4.77
C SER A 55 21.30 -7.84 5.65
N GLU A 56 20.81 -6.64 5.99
CA GLU A 56 19.58 -6.47 6.74
C GLU A 56 18.36 -6.97 5.95
N PHE A 57 18.24 -6.61 4.67
CA PHE A 57 17.16 -7.11 3.81
C PHE A 57 17.25 -8.62 3.61
N ASN A 58 18.46 -9.17 3.43
CA ASN A 58 18.66 -10.62 3.38
C ASN A 58 18.19 -11.30 4.67
N SER A 59 18.46 -10.69 5.82
CA SER A 59 18.02 -11.22 7.12
C SER A 59 16.51 -11.15 7.29
N LEU A 60 15.87 -10.13 6.72
CA LEU A 60 14.44 -9.87 6.79
C LEU A 60 13.62 -10.84 5.91
N ILE A 61 14.01 -11.00 4.65
CA ILE A 61 13.30 -11.85 3.69
C ILE A 61 13.77 -13.32 3.79
N GLY A 62 15.02 -13.54 4.21
CA GLY A 62 15.67 -14.84 4.25
C GLY A 62 16.21 -15.26 2.88
N TYR A 63 17.24 -16.11 2.83
CA TYR A 63 17.86 -16.56 1.58
C TYR A 63 17.02 -17.55 0.75
N LYS A 64 15.83 -17.90 1.24
CA LYS A 64 14.80 -18.72 0.57
C LYS A 64 13.43 -18.14 0.88
N PRO A 65 13.03 -17.04 0.21
CA PRO A 65 11.77 -16.37 0.46
C PRO A 65 10.59 -17.32 0.30
N GLU A 66 9.72 -17.39 1.31
CA GLU A 66 8.48 -18.15 1.26
C GLU A 66 7.35 -17.22 0.78
N ILE A 67 7.01 -17.28 -0.52
CA ILE A 67 5.91 -16.51 -1.11
C ILE A 67 4.84 -17.45 -1.68
N LYS A 68 3.57 -17.15 -1.39
CA LYS A 68 2.42 -17.98 -1.75
C LYS A 68 1.37 -17.16 -2.46
N LEU A 69 0.91 -17.63 -3.61
CA LEU A 69 -0.28 -17.07 -4.28
C LEU A 69 -1.53 -17.44 -3.46
N ILE A 70 -2.30 -16.44 -3.06
CA ILE A 70 -3.54 -16.64 -2.30
C ILE A 70 -4.75 -16.67 -3.23
N ALA A 71 -4.81 -15.73 -4.17
CA ALA A 71 -5.87 -15.64 -5.14
C ALA A 71 -5.40 -14.96 -6.42
N SER A 72 -6.04 -15.31 -7.54
CA SER A 72 -5.82 -14.69 -8.83
C SER A 72 -7.16 -14.52 -9.55
N ARG A 73 -7.30 -13.41 -10.27
CA ARG A 73 -8.36 -13.17 -11.25
C ARG A 73 -7.73 -12.88 -12.62
N PRO A 74 -8.49 -12.89 -13.72
CA PRO A 74 -8.02 -12.36 -14.99
C PRO A 74 -7.59 -10.90 -14.84
N VAL A 75 -6.56 -10.49 -15.58
CA VAL A 75 -6.05 -9.10 -15.57
C VAL A 75 -7.14 -8.07 -15.87
N SER A 76 -8.15 -8.44 -16.66
CA SER A 76 -9.29 -7.57 -16.96
C SER A 76 -10.22 -7.29 -15.77
N VAL A 77 -10.01 -7.96 -14.63
CA VAL A 77 -10.81 -7.82 -13.41
C VAL A 77 -9.88 -7.71 -12.19
N PRO A 78 -9.07 -6.64 -12.09
CA PRO A 78 -8.25 -6.40 -10.91
C PRO A 78 -9.17 -6.21 -9.69
N PHE A 79 -8.69 -6.63 -8.53
CA PHE A 79 -9.50 -6.63 -7.30
C PHE A 79 -8.72 -6.35 -6.02
N ALA A 80 -7.39 -6.33 -6.08
CA ALA A 80 -6.53 -6.09 -4.92
C ALA A 80 -5.58 -4.94 -5.24
N HIS A 81 -6.00 -3.71 -4.95
CA HIS A 81 -5.24 -2.51 -5.31
C HIS A 81 -4.74 -1.75 -4.08
N GLU A 82 -5.63 -1.49 -3.12
CA GLU A 82 -5.42 -0.46 -2.10
C GLU A 82 -5.84 -0.92 -0.68
N GLY A 83 -5.54 -0.09 0.32
CA GLY A 83 -6.16 -0.17 1.64
C GLY A 83 -5.89 -1.44 2.45
N GLY A 84 -4.67 -1.98 2.38
CA GLY A 84 -4.26 -3.16 3.16
C GLY A 84 -4.32 -2.95 4.67
N ALA A 85 -5.46 -3.25 5.29
CA ALA A 85 -5.75 -3.03 6.70
C ALA A 85 -5.88 -4.35 7.46
N PHE A 86 -5.01 -4.58 8.46
CA PHE A 86 -5.11 -5.77 9.31
C PHE A 86 -6.18 -5.59 10.40
N VAL A 87 -7.11 -6.54 10.49
CA VAL A 87 -8.19 -6.61 11.47
C VAL A 87 -7.89 -7.73 12.46
N PRO A 88 -7.34 -7.43 13.65
CA PRO A 88 -6.86 -8.46 14.58
C PRO A 88 -7.98 -9.30 15.19
N THR A 89 -9.19 -8.74 15.36
CA THR A 89 -10.32 -9.43 15.99
C THR A 89 -10.86 -10.60 15.16
N THR A 90 -10.63 -10.58 13.85
CA THR A 90 -11.07 -11.63 12.92
C THR A 90 -9.90 -12.32 12.20
N ASN A 91 -8.66 -11.90 12.49
CA ASN A 91 -7.44 -12.39 11.83
C ASN A 91 -7.50 -12.28 10.29
N GLU A 92 -7.90 -11.08 9.83
CA GLU A 92 -8.16 -10.80 8.42
C GLU A 92 -7.35 -9.59 7.95
N VAL A 93 -7.02 -9.54 6.66
CA VAL A 93 -6.61 -8.30 5.99
C VAL A 93 -7.73 -7.86 5.07
N TRP A 94 -8.25 -6.66 5.32
CA TRP A 94 -9.18 -5.98 4.44
C TRP A 94 -8.40 -5.19 3.41
N PHE A 95 -8.95 -5.07 2.21
CA PHE A 95 -8.36 -4.33 1.10
C PHE A 95 -9.44 -3.89 0.12
N THR A 96 -9.07 -2.96 -0.77
CA THR A 96 -10.00 -2.34 -1.70
C THR A 96 -9.59 -2.55 -3.14
N ALA A 97 -10.60 -2.59 -3.99
CA ALA A 97 -10.48 -2.41 -5.42
C ALA A 97 -11.01 -1.02 -5.75
N ASN A 98 -10.20 -0.18 -6.42
CA ASN A 98 -10.58 1.17 -6.84
C ASN A 98 -10.04 1.56 -8.22
N GLN A 99 -9.65 0.59 -9.05
CA GLN A 99 -9.13 0.89 -10.39
C GLN A 99 -10.25 1.20 -11.38
N LEU A 100 -10.34 2.46 -11.80
CA LEU A 100 -11.20 2.92 -12.90
C LEU A 100 -10.47 2.81 -14.26
N PRO A 101 -11.18 2.66 -15.41
CA PRO A 101 -12.63 2.72 -15.62
C PRO A 101 -13.36 1.40 -15.33
N ILE A 102 -12.66 0.37 -14.90
CA ILE A 102 -13.27 -0.89 -14.49
C ILE A 102 -14.11 -0.58 -13.25
N GLN A 103 -15.44 -0.61 -13.34
CA GLN A 103 -16.35 -0.24 -12.22
C GLN A 103 -16.31 -1.23 -11.03
N ASN A 104 -15.19 -1.92 -10.83
CA ASN A 104 -15.00 -2.85 -9.74
C ASN A 104 -14.51 -2.10 -8.51
N THR A 105 -15.36 -1.24 -7.94
CA THR A 105 -15.06 -0.55 -6.69
C THR A 105 -15.68 -1.32 -5.53
N ASN A 106 -14.87 -1.94 -4.69
CA ASN A 106 -15.38 -2.74 -3.57
C ASN A 106 -14.37 -2.89 -2.42
N VAL A 107 -14.85 -3.44 -1.31
CA VAL A 107 -14.03 -3.86 -0.18
C VAL A 107 -14.09 -5.38 -0.08
N SER A 108 -12.93 -6.00 -0.03
CA SER A 108 -12.78 -7.45 0.15
C SER A 108 -11.92 -7.71 1.39
N ARG A 109 -11.96 -8.95 1.88
CA ARG A 109 -11.06 -9.43 2.93
C ARG A 109 -10.39 -10.72 2.53
N VAL A 110 -9.20 -10.96 3.06
CA VAL A 110 -8.55 -12.27 3.10
C VAL A 110 -8.46 -12.74 4.54
N ASN A 111 -8.94 -13.94 4.82
CA ASN A 111 -8.74 -14.60 6.11
C ASN A 111 -7.35 -15.25 6.15
N LEU A 112 -6.54 -14.92 7.16
CA LEU A 112 -5.13 -15.34 7.20
C LEU A 112 -4.93 -16.80 7.61
N GLU A 113 -5.96 -17.46 8.13
CA GLU A 113 -5.91 -18.89 8.48
C GLU A 113 -6.31 -19.75 7.29
N THR A 114 -7.43 -19.42 6.65
CA THR A 114 -8.01 -20.21 5.56
C THR A 114 -7.51 -19.79 4.19
N ASN A 115 -6.90 -18.60 4.06
CA ASN A 115 -6.54 -17.94 2.80
C ASN A 115 -7.75 -17.67 1.88
N GLN A 116 -8.97 -17.69 2.43
CA GLN A 116 -10.17 -17.41 1.65
C GLN A 116 -10.35 -15.90 1.48
N ILE A 117 -10.74 -15.51 0.26
CA ILE A 117 -11.11 -14.13 -0.07
C ILE A 117 -12.62 -14.01 -0.17
N GLU A 118 -13.16 -12.98 0.45
CA GLU A 118 -14.58 -12.67 0.45
C GLU A 118 -14.82 -11.19 0.10
N LEU A 119 -15.85 -10.96 -0.73
CA LEU A 119 -16.38 -9.63 -1.00
C LEU A 119 -17.30 -9.19 0.15
N LEU A 120 -17.04 -8.04 0.76
CA LEU A 120 -17.81 -7.57 1.90
C LEU A 120 -19.09 -6.82 1.48
N SER A 121 -20.21 -7.22 2.06
CA SER A 121 -21.51 -6.55 1.87
C SER A 121 -21.71 -5.43 2.90
N ILE A 122 -20.86 -4.40 2.85
CA ILE A 122 -20.89 -3.26 3.78
C ILE A 122 -22.15 -2.41 3.54
N GLN A 123 -22.86 -2.05 4.60
CA GLN A 123 -24.11 -1.27 4.53
C GLN A 123 -24.15 -0.14 5.57
N PRO A 124 -24.44 1.12 5.16
CA PRO A 124 -24.53 1.61 3.78
C PRO A 124 -23.23 1.40 2.99
N SER A 125 -23.32 1.30 1.66
CA SER A 125 -22.14 1.11 0.80
C SER A 125 -21.22 2.33 0.83
N ILE A 126 -19.92 2.07 0.69
CA ILE A 126 -18.89 3.09 0.56
C ILE A 126 -18.60 3.29 -0.92
N ILE A 127 -18.72 4.53 -1.38
CA ILE A 127 -18.45 4.88 -2.78
C ILE A 127 -16.94 4.96 -2.97
N THR A 128 -16.41 4.33 -4.03
CA THR A 128 -14.98 4.39 -4.42
C THR A 128 -14.04 4.23 -3.21
N PRO A 129 -14.14 3.11 -2.46
CA PRO A 129 -13.31 2.90 -1.28
C PRO A 129 -11.84 2.80 -1.70
N ASN A 130 -10.94 3.40 -0.94
CA ASN A 130 -9.51 3.47 -1.25
C ASN A 130 -8.67 2.96 -0.06
N GLY A 131 -7.84 3.81 0.55
CA GLY A 131 -7.05 3.46 1.71
C GLY A 131 -7.90 3.06 2.91
N ALA A 132 -7.35 2.20 3.77
CA ALA A 132 -8.03 1.72 4.95
C ALA A 132 -7.05 1.41 6.07
N ASN A 133 -7.51 1.52 7.31
CA ASN A 133 -6.73 1.19 8.49
C ASN A 133 -7.65 0.82 9.66
N TYR A 134 -7.23 -0.14 10.49
CA TYR A 134 -7.99 -0.60 11.65
C TYR A 134 -7.59 0.17 12.90
N PHE A 135 -8.58 0.68 13.63
CA PHE A 135 -8.37 1.42 14.86
C PHE A 135 -9.59 1.34 15.78
N ASP A 136 -9.37 1.13 17.08
CA ASP A 136 -10.43 1.05 18.10
C ASP A 136 -11.70 0.30 17.63
N ASP A 137 -11.52 -1.00 17.31
CA ASP A 137 -12.60 -1.92 16.91
C ASP A 137 -13.36 -1.56 15.63
N SER A 138 -12.83 -0.64 14.82
CA SER A 138 -13.40 -0.26 13.54
C SER A 138 -12.36 -0.29 12.42
N VAL A 139 -12.80 -0.63 11.21
CA VAL A 139 -12.01 -0.39 9.99
C VAL A 139 -12.41 0.97 9.45
N TYR A 140 -11.47 1.92 9.43
CA TYR A 140 -11.67 3.22 8.80
C TYR A 140 -11.27 3.12 7.34
N ILE A 141 -12.16 3.52 6.45
CA ILE A 141 -12.00 3.42 5.00
C ILE A 141 -12.18 4.81 4.39
N CYS A 142 -11.21 5.22 3.58
CA CYS A 142 -11.28 6.39 2.73
C CYS A 142 -12.26 6.15 1.59
N SER A 143 -13.16 7.11 1.35
CA SER A 143 -14.04 7.17 0.18
C SER A 143 -13.59 8.32 -0.69
N GLN A 144 -13.31 8.04 -1.96
CA GLN A 144 -12.94 9.09 -2.92
C GLN A 144 -14.15 9.85 -3.46
N GLY A 145 -15.37 9.46 -3.07
CA GLY A 145 -16.61 10.06 -3.55
C GLY A 145 -16.80 9.86 -5.06
N ASN A 146 -17.63 10.71 -5.65
CA ASN A 146 -17.85 10.76 -7.10
C ASN A 146 -18.35 12.16 -7.48
N GLN A 147 -18.92 12.31 -8.68
CA GLN A 147 -19.46 13.59 -9.16
C GLN A 147 -20.54 14.23 -8.26
N THR A 148 -21.28 13.43 -7.48
CA THR A 148 -22.41 13.92 -6.67
C THR A 148 -22.21 13.77 -5.17
N THR A 149 -21.43 12.78 -4.74
CA THR A 149 -21.10 12.49 -3.35
C THR A 149 -19.69 12.97 -3.02
N SER A 150 -19.57 13.76 -1.95
CA SER A 150 -18.27 14.17 -1.40
C SER A 150 -17.40 12.96 -1.02
N GLY A 151 -16.08 13.10 -1.15
CA GLY A 151 -15.16 12.22 -0.47
C GLY A 151 -15.33 12.30 1.05
N GLY A 152 -14.87 11.27 1.77
CA GLY A 152 -14.98 11.21 3.22
C GLY A 152 -14.32 10.00 3.84
N ILE A 153 -14.35 9.92 5.16
CA ILE A 153 -13.90 8.75 5.93
C ILE A 153 -15.11 8.05 6.52
N TYR A 154 -15.15 6.72 6.38
CA TYR A 154 -16.19 5.86 6.94
C TYR A 154 -15.57 4.92 7.97
N ALA A 155 -16.24 4.72 9.10
CA ALA A 155 -15.89 3.68 10.07
C ALA A 155 -16.82 2.49 9.86
N VAL A 156 -16.26 1.29 9.75
CA VAL A 156 -17.00 0.05 9.53
C VAL A 156 -16.78 -0.88 10.71
N ASN A 157 -17.86 -1.40 11.28
CA ASN A 157 -17.76 -2.45 12.28
C ASN A 157 -17.36 -3.77 11.57
N PRO A 158 -16.24 -4.41 11.95
CA PRO A 158 -15.73 -5.58 11.23
C PRO A 158 -16.61 -6.82 11.35
N THR A 159 -17.52 -6.87 12.34
CA THR A 159 -18.42 -8.00 12.58
C THR A 159 -19.77 -7.80 11.89
N THR A 160 -20.39 -6.63 12.06
CA THR A 160 -21.74 -6.37 11.53
C THR A 160 -21.72 -5.83 10.10
N LEU A 161 -20.56 -5.40 9.60
CA LEU A 161 -20.36 -4.72 8.32
C LEU A 161 -21.21 -3.44 8.18
N VAL A 162 -21.67 -2.88 9.30
CA VAL A 162 -22.37 -1.60 9.33
C VAL A 162 -21.34 -0.48 9.20
N SER A 163 -21.53 0.40 8.22
CA SER A 163 -20.71 1.60 8.05
C SER A 163 -21.38 2.84 8.64
N ARG A 164 -20.57 3.80 9.10
CA ARG A 164 -21.02 5.15 9.45
C ARG A 164 -20.07 6.18 8.85
N LEU A 165 -20.61 7.28 8.37
CA LEU A 165 -19.81 8.43 7.97
C LEU A 165 -19.17 9.06 9.21
N VAL A 166 -17.86 9.34 9.15
CA VAL A 166 -17.09 10.01 10.20
C VAL A 166 -16.92 11.49 9.87
N VAL A 167 -16.42 11.78 8.67
CA VAL A 167 -16.16 13.16 8.21
C VAL A 167 -16.15 13.21 6.69
N ASN A 168 -16.76 14.25 6.10
CA ASN A 168 -16.79 14.48 4.65
C ASN A 168 -16.66 15.96 4.26
N SER A 169 -16.44 16.86 5.22
CA SER A 169 -16.34 18.29 4.93
C SER A 169 -15.46 19.02 5.95
N TRP A 170 -14.92 20.16 5.52
CA TRP A 170 -14.20 21.11 6.36
C TRP A 170 -14.83 22.49 6.19
N PHE A 171 -15.36 23.07 7.28
CA PHE A 171 -16.17 24.31 7.25
C PHE A 171 -17.32 24.29 6.22
N GLY A 172 -17.92 23.12 5.99
CA GLY A 172 -19.01 22.92 5.03
C GLY A 172 -18.57 22.78 3.58
N LEU A 173 -17.27 22.93 3.28
CA LEU A 173 -16.69 22.61 1.98
C LEU A 173 -16.42 21.11 1.90
N ARG A 174 -16.76 20.50 0.77
CA ARG A 174 -16.58 19.06 0.54
C ARG A 174 -15.10 18.70 0.58
N LEU A 175 -14.76 17.60 1.25
CA LEU A 175 -13.45 16.96 1.08
C LEU A 175 -13.30 16.53 -0.38
N ASN A 176 -12.06 16.46 -0.85
CA ASN A 176 -11.76 16.13 -2.23
C ASN A 176 -12.01 14.64 -2.49
N SER A 177 -10.99 13.84 -2.21
CA SER A 177 -11.00 12.40 -2.38
C SER A 177 -9.97 11.81 -1.42
N PRO A 178 -10.34 11.64 -0.13
CA PRO A 178 -9.47 11.02 0.86
C PRO A 178 -8.82 9.76 0.31
N ASN A 179 -7.51 9.67 0.46
CA ASN A 179 -6.72 8.61 -0.16
C ASN A 179 -6.33 7.56 0.88
N ASP A 180 -5.47 7.92 1.83
CA ASP A 180 -4.92 6.99 2.82
C ASP A 180 -5.10 7.53 4.26
N VAL A 181 -5.22 6.62 5.25
CA VAL A 181 -5.57 6.97 6.63
C VAL A 181 -4.71 6.25 7.67
N THR A 182 -4.33 6.96 8.73
CA THR A 182 -3.57 6.44 9.86
C THR A 182 -3.97 7.11 11.18
N PHE A 183 -3.38 6.70 12.30
CA PHE A 183 -3.79 7.14 13.63
C PHE A 183 -2.61 7.35 14.58
N THR A 184 -2.81 8.25 15.54
CA THR A 184 -1.93 8.43 16.71
C THR A 184 -2.71 8.22 18.00
N ARG A 185 -2.08 7.61 19.01
CA ARG A 185 -2.64 7.34 20.36
C ARG A 185 -1.78 7.87 21.49
N LYS A 186 -0.49 8.12 21.24
CA LYS A 186 0.52 8.43 22.26
C LYS A 186 0.84 9.92 22.27
N ILE A 187 0.89 10.56 21.10
CA ILE A 187 1.30 11.96 20.98
C ILE A 187 0.13 12.94 20.93
N GLY A 188 0.32 14.14 21.47
CA GLY A 188 -0.68 15.22 21.47
C GLY A 188 -1.78 15.11 22.52
N GLY A 189 -1.83 14.02 23.30
CA GLY A 189 -2.75 13.87 24.43
C GLY A 189 -4.16 13.39 24.07
N GLY A 190 -4.36 12.86 22.86
CA GLY A 190 -5.65 12.39 22.37
C GLY A 190 -5.52 11.26 21.34
N LYS A 191 -6.66 10.78 20.84
CA LYS A 191 -6.73 9.83 19.73
C LYS A 191 -7.04 10.63 18.46
N TYR A 192 -6.06 10.69 17.56
CA TYR A 192 -6.20 11.46 16.32
C TYR A 192 -6.18 10.53 15.12
N MET A 193 -7.13 10.74 14.23
CA MET A 193 -7.12 10.19 12.88
C MET A 193 -6.39 11.18 11.96
N TRP A 194 -5.55 10.68 11.08
CA TRP A 194 -4.82 11.45 10.08
C TRP A 194 -5.10 10.89 8.71
N PHE A 195 -5.34 11.74 7.73
CA PHE A 195 -5.60 11.27 6.37
C PHE A 195 -5.12 12.29 5.34
N THR A 196 -4.80 11.79 4.15
CA THR A 196 -4.48 12.59 2.97
C THR A 196 -5.74 12.83 2.15
N ASP A 197 -5.93 14.04 1.64
CA ASP A 197 -7.11 14.43 0.83
C ASP A 197 -6.69 15.06 -0.50
N PRO A 198 -6.01 14.29 -1.39
CA PRO A 198 -5.62 14.79 -2.70
C PRO A 198 -6.83 14.98 -3.61
N GLN A 199 -6.65 15.73 -4.70
CA GLN A 199 -7.67 15.98 -5.72
C GLN A 199 -7.73 14.89 -6.81
N VAL A 200 -7.31 13.65 -6.50
CA VAL A 200 -7.17 12.56 -7.50
C VAL A 200 -8.48 12.23 -8.22
N ALA A 201 -9.62 12.27 -7.53
CA ALA A 201 -10.90 11.98 -8.18
C ALA A 201 -11.24 12.97 -9.30
N TYR A 202 -10.93 14.25 -9.08
CA TYR A 202 -11.08 15.27 -10.11
C TYR A 202 -10.04 15.12 -11.22
N MET A 203 -8.77 14.86 -10.87
CA MET A 203 -7.70 14.65 -11.85
C MET A 203 -7.96 13.45 -12.77
N GLN A 204 -8.70 12.45 -12.31
CA GLN A 204 -9.08 11.24 -13.05
C GLN A 204 -10.51 11.29 -13.61
N ASP A 205 -11.15 12.47 -13.59
CA ASP A 205 -12.47 12.73 -14.20
C ASP A 205 -13.63 11.87 -13.68
N PHE A 206 -13.59 11.48 -12.40
CA PHE A 206 -14.72 10.77 -11.75
C PHE A 206 -15.29 11.50 -10.51
N GLY A 207 -14.61 12.55 -10.04
CA GLY A 207 -15.03 13.41 -8.95
C GLY A 207 -15.34 14.83 -9.39
N SER A 208 -16.09 15.55 -8.55
CA SER A 208 -16.45 16.96 -8.80
C SER A 208 -15.25 17.90 -8.66
N SER A 209 -15.38 19.12 -9.19
CA SER A 209 -14.37 20.18 -9.01
C SER A 209 -14.05 20.42 -7.52
N PRO A 210 -12.76 20.41 -7.12
CA PRO A 210 -12.34 20.61 -5.74
C PRO A 210 -12.78 21.96 -5.15
N GLN A 211 -13.16 21.94 -3.88
CA GLN A 211 -13.45 23.15 -3.09
C GLN A 211 -12.32 23.49 -2.11
N LEU A 212 -11.39 22.56 -1.92
CA LEU A 212 -10.28 22.60 -0.98
C LEU A 212 -8.97 22.28 -1.70
N GLY A 213 -7.84 22.73 -1.15
CA GLY A 213 -6.52 22.29 -1.59
C GLY A 213 -6.26 20.82 -1.24
N SER A 214 -5.17 20.25 -1.78
CA SER A 214 -4.71 18.91 -1.42
C SER A 214 -3.98 18.95 -0.08
N TYR A 215 -4.64 18.54 1.02
CA TYR A 215 -4.09 18.67 2.36
C TYR A 215 -3.94 17.33 3.07
N VAL A 216 -3.09 17.31 4.08
CA VAL A 216 -3.14 16.29 5.13
C VAL A 216 -3.91 16.87 6.30
N TYR A 217 -4.91 16.14 6.77
CA TYR A 217 -5.75 16.51 7.88
C TYR A 217 -5.44 15.70 9.12
N ARG A 218 -5.66 16.32 10.29
CA ARG A 218 -5.77 15.68 11.58
C ARG A 218 -7.19 15.88 12.11
N PHE A 219 -7.84 14.79 12.49
CA PHE A 219 -9.17 14.75 13.05
C PHE A 219 -9.12 14.22 14.48
N ASP A 220 -9.65 14.99 15.44
CA ASP A 220 -9.78 14.58 16.83
C ASP A 220 -11.03 13.71 16.98
N LEU A 221 -10.84 12.42 17.31
CA LEU A 221 -11.93 11.45 17.46
C LEU A 221 -12.83 11.74 18.68
N THR A 222 -12.42 12.62 19.60
CA THR A 222 -13.17 12.99 20.79
C THR A 222 -13.98 14.26 20.55
N THR A 223 -13.36 15.30 20.00
CA THR A 223 -13.99 16.62 19.83
C THR A 223 -14.64 16.79 18.45
N SER A 224 -14.34 15.89 17.51
CA SER A 224 -14.69 16.01 16.09
C SER A 224 -14.10 17.26 15.39
N GLU A 225 -13.02 17.82 15.94
CA GLU A 225 -12.28 18.91 15.30
C GLU A 225 -11.46 18.36 14.12
N LEU A 226 -11.69 18.91 12.93
CA LEU A 226 -10.89 18.65 11.73
C LEU A 226 -9.96 19.84 11.45
N ARG A 227 -8.66 19.58 11.34
CA ARG A 227 -7.64 20.61 11.08
C ARG A 227 -6.70 20.20 9.95
N PRO A 228 -6.49 21.03 8.92
CA PRO A 228 -5.39 20.84 7.98
C PRO A 228 -4.06 21.12 8.70
N VAL A 229 -3.11 20.21 8.55
CA VAL A 229 -1.83 20.21 9.28
C VAL A 229 -0.62 20.18 8.36
N ILE A 230 -0.78 19.75 7.11
CA ILE A 230 0.21 19.89 6.03
C ILE A 230 -0.56 20.39 4.81
N THR A 231 -0.12 21.51 4.24
CA THR A 231 -0.87 22.22 3.18
C THR A 231 -0.04 22.57 1.96
N ASP A 232 1.19 22.08 1.89
CA ASP A 232 2.19 22.45 0.88
C ASP A 232 2.72 21.23 0.10
N LEU A 233 1.96 20.14 0.10
CA LEU A 233 2.13 19.00 -0.81
C LEU A 233 1.21 19.17 -2.02
N VAL A 234 1.58 18.54 -3.14
CA VAL A 234 0.82 18.67 -4.39
C VAL A 234 -0.24 17.57 -4.51
N VAL A 235 0.18 16.30 -4.42
CA VAL A 235 -0.73 15.12 -4.40
C VAL A 235 -0.32 14.21 -3.23
N PRO A 236 -0.69 14.57 -1.98
CA PRO A 236 -0.42 13.74 -0.82
C PRO A 236 -1.14 12.39 -0.96
N ASN A 237 -0.44 11.29 -0.72
CA ASN A 237 -0.96 9.95 -0.94
C ASN A 237 -0.83 9.06 0.31
N GLY A 238 0.13 8.13 0.36
CA GLY A 238 0.34 7.25 1.50
C GLY A 238 0.78 8.01 2.75
N ILE A 239 0.34 7.54 3.92
CA ILE A 239 0.62 8.17 5.21
C ILE A 239 0.84 7.12 6.31
N ALA A 240 1.93 7.26 7.08
CA ALA A 240 2.22 6.38 8.20
C ALA A 240 3.05 7.07 9.28
N PHE A 241 2.83 6.69 10.54
CA PHE A 241 3.72 7.02 11.64
C PHE A 241 4.70 5.88 11.90
N ASP A 242 5.86 6.20 12.46
CA ASP A 242 6.66 5.20 13.16
C ASP A 242 5.93 4.70 14.43
N LEU A 243 6.36 3.56 14.98
CA LEU A 243 5.68 2.96 16.13
C LEU A 243 5.70 3.82 17.39
N ASN A 244 6.67 4.74 17.51
CA ASN A 244 6.77 5.66 18.64
C ASN A 244 5.97 6.94 18.43
N GLU A 245 5.36 7.15 17.26
CA GLU A 245 4.64 8.36 16.87
C GLU A 245 5.52 9.61 17.06
N THR A 246 6.78 9.50 16.65
CA THR A 246 7.78 10.58 16.66
C THR A 246 8.02 11.15 15.27
N THR A 247 7.82 10.31 14.23
CA THR A 247 8.00 10.68 12.83
C THR A 247 6.75 10.34 12.03
N LEU A 248 6.27 11.29 11.25
CA LEU A 248 5.23 11.12 10.24
C LEU A 248 5.87 11.05 8.85
N TYR A 249 5.52 10.01 8.10
CA TYR A 249 5.88 9.86 6.69
C TYR A 249 4.64 10.13 5.82
N VAL A 250 4.80 10.95 4.79
CA VAL A 250 3.75 11.23 3.80
C VAL A 250 4.37 11.20 2.41
N SER A 251 3.81 10.42 1.49
CA SER A 251 4.21 10.49 0.09
C SER A 251 3.51 11.64 -0.63
N ASP A 252 4.25 12.30 -1.50
CA ASP A 252 3.72 13.15 -2.56
C ASP A 252 3.93 12.39 -3.87
N THR A 253 2.89 12.37 -4.70
CA THR A 253 2.84 11.57 -5.94
C THR A 253 2.51 12.40 -7.17
N ALA A 254 2.69 13.72 -7.09
CA ALA A 254 2.30 14.60 -8.16
C ALA A 254 3.13 14.35 -9.43
N PRO A 255 2.49 14.09 -10.58
CA PRO A 255 3.20 13.99 -11.84
C PRO A 255 3.74 15.37 -12.25
N SER A 256 4.72 15.38 -13.14
CA SER A 256 5.35 16.61 -13.64
C SER A 256 4.37 17.60 -14.30
N SER A 257 3.18 17.13 -14.72
CA SER A 257 2.11 17.99 -15.24
C SER A 257 1.42 18.85 -14.18
N TYR A 258 1.57 18.53 -12.89
CA TYR A 258 0.93 19.23 -11.77
C TYR A 258 1.95 19.92 -10.84
N GLY A 259 3.22 20.04 -11.25
CA GLY A 259 4.28 20.67 -10.46
C GLY A 259 5.68 20.28 -10.92
N HIS A 260 6.64 20.18 -10.01
CA HIS A 260 8.01 19.77 -10.33
C HIS A 260 8.21 18.24 -10.47
N GLY A 261 7.12 17.45 -10.46
CA GLY A 261 7.22 15.99 -10.39
C GLY A 261 7.75 15.56 -9.03
N THR A 262 6.86 15.39 -8.06
CA THR A 262 7.23 15.00 -6.70
C THR A 262 6.82 13.54 -6.53
N PHE A 263 7.72 12.61 -6.86
CA PHE A 263 7.59 11.18 -6.53
C PHE A 263 8.47 10.90 -5.30
N MET A 264 8.11 11.52 -4.19
CA MET A 264 8.94 11.61 -2.99
C MET A 264 8.17 11.18 -1.75
N VAL A 265 8.88 10.62 -0.78
CA VAL A 265 8.38 10.50 0.59
C VAL A 265 9.02 11.60 1.42
N TYR A 266 8.19 12.37 2.11
CA TYR A 266 8.62 13.35 3.11
C TYR A 266 8.48 12.76 4.51
N ALA A 267 9.45 13.09 5.36
CA ALA A 267 9.37 12.83 6.80
C ALA A 267 9.21 14.15 7.57
N TYR A 268 8.45 14.09 8.66
CA TYR A 268 8.19 15.19 9.57
C TYR A 268 8.41 14.71 11.00
N ASP A 269 9.16 15.47 11.79
CA ASP A 269 9.16 15.30 13.24
C ASP A 269 7.81 15.77 13.79
N LEU A 270 7.41 15.25 14.94
CA LEU A 270 6.23 15.74 15.66
C LEU A 270 6.62 16.53 16.91
N ASN A 271 6.04 17.72 17.06
CA ASN A 271 6.18 18.47 18.30
C ASN A 271 5.32 17.86 19.43
N LYS A 272 5.44 18.40 20.65
CA LYS A 272 4.70 17.91 21.84
C LYS A 272 3.17 17.88 21.70
N HIS A 273 2.61 18.64 20.75
CA HIS A 273 1.18 18.68 20.46
C HIS A 273 0.77 17.72 19.33
N GLY A 274 1.70 16.90 18.85
CA GLY A 274 1.49 16.01 17.70
C GLY A 274 1.26 16.79 16.41
N LEU A 275 1.97 17.88 16.18
CA LEU A 275 1.92 18.64 14.93
C LEU A 275 3.24 18.48 14.14
N PRO A 276 3.18 18.36 12.81
CA PRO A 276 4.35 18.13 11.96
C PRO A 276 5.24 19.37 11.91
N ILE A 277 6.54 19.16 12.06
CA ILE A 277 7.61 20.15 11.95
C ILE A 277 8.82 19.52 11.22
N ASN A 278 9.84 20.32 10.91
CA ASN A 278 11.13 19.84 10.37
C ASN A 278 11.01 18.91 9.14
N ARG A 279 10.16 19.29 8.18
CA ARG A 279 10.02 18.53 6.92
C ARG A 279 11.37 18.34 6.24
N HIS A 280 11.66 17.12 5.82
CA HIS A 280 12.77 16.81 4.93
C HIS A 280 12.38 15.71 3.95
N VAL A 281 13.10 15.64 2.81
CA VAL A 281 12.97 14.53 1.88
C VAL A 281 13.55 13.30 2.55
N PHE A 282 12.74 12.26 2.69
CA PHE A 282 13.16 10.97 3.22
C PHE A 282 13.66 10.06 2.09
N SER A 283 12.90 9.98 1.01
CA SER A 283 13.29 9.21 -0.17
C SER A 283 12.68 9.75 -1.46
N VAL A 284 13.28 9.36 -2.57
CA VAL A 284 12.74 9.57 -3.93
C VAL A 284 12.51 8.19 -4.53
N SER A 285 11.34 7.99 -5.14
CA SER A 285 11.01 6.77 -5.86
C SER A 285 11.91 6.62 -7.09
N SER A 286 12.48 5.42 -7.28
CA SER A 286 13.25 5.09 -8.49
C SER A 286 12.37 4.61 -9.64
N ALA A 287 11.14 4.19 -9.35
CA ALA A 287 10.20 3.67 -10.34
C ALA A 287 8.76 4.03 -10.00
N GLY A 288 8.10 4.78 -10.86
CA GLY A 288 6.71 5.20 -10.62
C GLY A 288 6.55 6.07 -9.37
N ILE A 289 5.36 6.01 -8.76
CA ILE A 289 5.01 6.83 -7.59
C ILE A 289 5.18 6.03 -6.29
N PRO A 290 5.65 6.65 -5.19
CA PRO A 290 5.58 6.03 -3.87
C PRO A 290 4.15 6.17 -3.34
N ASP A 291 3.38 5.09 -3.41
CA ASP A 291 1.96 5.06 -3.10
C ASP A 291 1.75 4.79 -1.59
N GLY A 292 1.20 3.62 -1.22
CA GLY A 292 0.97 3.23 0.17
C GLY A 292 2.27 3.04 0.98
N ILE A 293 2.26 3.53 2.22
CA ILE A 293 3.39 3.46 3.16
C ILE A 293 3.04 2.54 4.33
N LYS A 294 4.01 1.73 4.79
CA LYS A 294 3.97 1.02 6.08
C LYS A 294 5.31 1.19 6.79
N VAL A 295 5.29 1.28 8.12
CA VAL A 295 6.50 1.38 8.94
C VAL A 295 6.51 0.23 9.93
N ASP A 296 7.66 -0.44 10.04
CA ASP A 296 7.81 -1.58 10.93
C ASP A 296 8.56 -1.22 12.23
N LYS A 297 8.62 -2.15 13.18
CA LYS A 297 9.17 -1.91 14.53
C LYS A 297 10.67 -1.63 14.58
N MET A 298 11.40 -1.91 13.51
CA MET A 298 12.81 -1.53 13.39
C MET A 298 12.97 -0.14 12.77
N GLY A 299 11.86 0.57 12.51
CA GLY A 299 11.86 1.87 11.87
C GLY A 299 12.06 1.79 10.35
N ARG A 300 12.00 0.59 9.75
CA ARG A 300 12.08 0.46 8.30
C ARG A 300 10.79 0.97 7.67
N VAL A 301 10.93 1.72 6.59
CA VAL A 301 9.83 2.31 5.83
C VAL A 301 9.67 1.53 4.54
N TRP A 302 8.49 0.97 4.35
CA TRP A 302 8.10 0.16 3.21
C TRP A 302 7.13 0.96 2.34
N THR A 303 7.36 1.00 1.04
CA THR A 303 6.54 1.74 0.07
C THR A 303 6.13 0.85 -1.09
N GLY A 304 4.86 0.98 -1.51
CA GLY A 304 4.40 0.46 -2.79
C GLY A 304 4.85 1.41 -3.90
N GLU A 305 5.55 0.90 -4.90
CA GLU A 305 6.15 1.67 -5.99
C GLU A 305 5.91 0.97 -7.35
N GLY A 306 6.33 1.64 -8.42
CA GLY A 306 6.15 1.18 -9.79
C GLY A 306 6.91 -0.09 -10.15
N ASP A 307 7.95 -0.45 -9.40
CA ASP A 307 8.73 -1.69 -9.57
C ASP A 307 8.40 -2.76 -8.52
N GLY A 308 7.56 -2.47 -7.53
CA GLY A 308 7.17 -3.41 -6.48
C GLY A 308 7.12 -2.78 -5.10
N ILE A 309 7.59 -3.51 -4.07
CA ILE A 309 7.69 -2.99 -2.70
C ILE A 309 9.13 -2.65 -2.38
N ASN A 310 9.39 -1.40 -2.07
CA ASN A 310 10.72 -0.89 -1.71
C ASN A 310 10.84 -0.81 -0.19
N VAL A 311 11.94 -1.34 0.37
CA VAL A 311 12.19 -1.33 1.82
C VAL A 311 13.41 -0.46 2.12
N ARG A 312 13.22 0.55 2.96
CA ARG A 312 14.26 1.50 3.36
C ARG A 312 14.48 1.45 4.87
N ASP A 313 15.70 1.72 5.32
CA ASP A 313 15.98 1.92 6.75
C ASP A 313 15.35 3.24 7.25
N HIS A 314 15.48 3.52 8.55
CA HIS A 314 14.95 4.74 9.15
C HIS A 314 15.66 6.03 8.71
N HIS A 315 16.73 5.94 7.91
CA HIS A 315 17.43 7.05 7.29
C HIS A 315 17.06 7.27 5.81
N GLY A 316 16.26 6.37 5.23
CA GLY A 316 15.87 6.43 3.82
C GLY A 316 16.78 5.64 2.88
N THR A 317 17.78 4.92 3.40
CA THR A 317 18.67 4.07 2.59
C THR A 317 17.90 2.86 2.07
N LEU A 318 17.93 2.61 0.76
CA LEU A 318 17.29 1.44 0.16
C LEU A 318 18.00 0.15 0.58
N LEU A 319 17.27 -0.71 1.30
CA LEU A 319 17.76 -2.00 1.79
C LEU A 319 17.54 -3.11 0.76
N GLY A 320 16.42 -3.05 0.02
CA GLY A 320 16.05 -4.03 -1.00
C GLY A 320 14.67 -3.77 -1.59
N VAL A 321 14.32 -4.53 -2.63
CA VAL A 321 13.08 -4.41 -3.40
C VAL A 321 12.47 -5.80 -3.61
N ILE A 322 11.18 -5.94 -3.34
CA ILE A 322 10.36 -7.09 -3.74
C ILE A 322 9.72 -6.72 -5.06
N LEU A 323 10.15 -7.36 -6.16
CA LEU A 323 9.81 -6.91 -7.50
C LEU A 323 8.40 -7.35 -7.91
N GLY A 324 7.56 -6.37 -8.26
CA GLY A 324 6.16 -6.63 -8.63
C GLY A 324 5.99 -7.28 -9.99
N ARG A 325 7.01 -7.24 -10.88
CA ARG A 325 6.95 -7.84 -12.24
C ARG A 325 6.69 -9.35 -12.23
N ASP A 326 7.06 -10.01 -11.14
CA ASP A 326 6.81 -11.44 -10.94
C ASP A 326 5.49 -11.70 -10.18
N LEU A 327 4.87 -10.64 -9.63
CA LEU A 327 3.66 -10.70 -8.81
C LEU A 327 2.40 -10.33 -9.59
N CYS A 328 2.47 -9.42 -10.55
CA CYS A 328 1.33 -8.99 -11.37
C CYS A 328 1.79 -8.50 -12.76
N GLN A 329 0.85 -8.36 -13.70
CA GLN A 329 1.18 -7.98 -15.08
C GLN A 329 1.83 -6.59 -15.20
N SER A 330 1.38 -5.60 -14.43
CA SER A 330 1.91 -4.23 -14.51
C SER A 330 3.27 -4.06 -13.84
N GLY A 331 3.59 -4.95 -12.90
CA GLY A 331 4.73 -4.81 -12.00
C GLY A 331 4.54 -3.82 -10.85
N VAL A 332 3.42 -3.09 -10.82
CA VAL A 332 3.14 -2.02 -9.86
C VAL A 332 2.42 -2.56 -8.63
N ILE A 333 2.94 -2.26 -7.45
CA ILE A 333 2.28 -2.55 -6.18
C ILE A 333 1.92 -1.23 -5.50
N SER A 334 0.64 -0.92 -5.38
CA SER A 334 0.19 0.34 -4.77
C SER A 334 0.13 0.23 -3.24
N ASN A 335 -0.35 -0.89 -2.71
CA ASN A 335 -0.49 -1.08 -1.26
C ASN A 335 -0.30 -2.54 -0.85
N PHE A 336 -0.13 -2.77 0.45
CA PHE A 336 0.07 -4.08 1.08
C PHE A 336 -0.18 -3.96 2.59
N ALA A 337 -0.40 -5.09 3.25
CA ALA A 337 -0.49 -5.15 4.71
C ALA A 337 0.70 -5.92 5.29
N ILE A 338 1.22 -5.47 6.42
CA ILE A 338 2.17 -6.22 7.25
C ILE A 338 1.41 -6.76 8.45
N VAL A 339 1.57 -8.05 8.76
CA VAL A 339 0.90 -8.73 9.88
C VAL A 339 1.88 -9.66 10.56
N GLY A 340 2.46 -9.22 11.67
CA GLY A 340 3.50 -9.99 12.37
C GLY A 340 4.70 -10.24 11.45
N ASN A 341 4.90 -11.49 11.02
CA ASN A 341 5.92 -11.88 10.05
C ASN A 341 5.36 -12.16 8.65
N LEU A 342 4.14 -11.74 8.34
CA LEU A 342 3.53 -11.88 7.02
C LEU A 342 3.42 -10.52 6.33
N VAL A 343 3.54 -10.52 5.01
CA VAL A 343 3.19 -9.40 4.14
C VAL A 343 2.12 -9.89 3.16
N ILE A 344 0.94 -9.29 3.21
CA ILE A 344 -0.12 -9.51 2.22
C ILE A 344 0.02 -8.46 1.14
N ILE A 345 0.46 -8.90 -0.04
CA ILE A 345 0.76 -8.04 -1.18
C ILE A 345 -0.49 -7.96 -2.06
N LEU A 346 -0.98 -6.73 -2.27
CA LEU A 346 -2.12 -6.44 -3.14
C LEU A 346 -1.57 -6.13 -4.55
N ALA A 347 -1.53 -7.17 -5.38
CA ALA A 347 -0.87 -7.14 -6.68
C ALA A 347 -1.90 -7.15 -7.81
N GLN A 348 -2.79 -6.15 -7.80
CA GLN A 348 -3.77 -5.88 -8.86
C GLN A 348 -4.76 -7.04 -9.10
N GLU A 349 -4.46 -7.93 -10.03
CA GLU A 349 -5.22 -9.14 -10.34
C GLU A 349 -4.87 -10.33 -9.43
N LYS A 350 -3.94 -10.16 -8.48
CA LYS A 350 -3.52 -11.21 -7.54
C LYS A 350 -3.37 -10.69 -6.12
N VAL A 351 -3.50 -11.62 -5.17
CA VAL A 351 -3.10 -11.43 -3.77
C VAL A 351 -2.04 -12.46 -3.43
N TRP A 352 -0.92 -12.02 -2.87
CA TRP A 352 0.17 -12.88 -2.43
C TRP A 352 0.40 -12.74 -0.94
N GLN A 353 0.91 -13.81 -0.33
CA GLN A 353 1.40 -13.81 1.03
C GLN A 353 2.90 -14.10 1.01
N LEU A 354 3.71 -13.15 1.46
CA LEU A 354 5.14 -13.32 1.71
C LEU A 354 5.35 -13.53 3.21
N LYS A 355 6.13 -14.54 3.59
CA LYS A 355 6.53 -14.78 4.97
C LYS A 355 7.96 -14.31 5.18
N LEU A 356 8.10 -13.43 6.16
CA LEU A 356 9.36 -12.88 6.66
C LEU A 356 9.98 -13.85 7.68
N THR A 357 11.29 -13.75 7.87
CA THR A 357 12.05 -14.58 8.82
C THR A 357 11.70 -14.30 10.28
N THR A 358 11.21 -13.09 10.57
CA THR A 358 10.85 -12.64 11.91
C THR A 358 9.64 -11.70 11.87
N SER A 359 8.95 -11.57 13.00
CA SER A 359 7.87 -10.58 13.13
C SER A 359 8.46 -9.18 13.08
N VAL A 360 7.83 -8.28 12.32
CA VAL A 360 8.24 -6.88 12.16
C VAL A 360 7.22 -5.87 12.71
N LEU A 361 6.09 -6.35 13.22
CA LEU A 361 5.18 -5.57 14.07
C LEU A 361 5.36 -5.94 15.55
#